data_AF-A0A524NSX4-F1
#
_entry.id   AF-A0A524NSX4-F1
#
_cell.length_a   1.000
_cell.length_b   1.000
_cell.length_c   1.000
_cell.angle_alpha   90.00
_cell.angle_beta   90.00
_cell.angle_gamma   90.00
#
_symmetry.space_group_name_H-M   'P 1'
#
loop_
_entity.id
_entity.type
_entity.pdbx_description
1 polymer ?
#
loop_
_entity_poly.entity_id
_entity_poly.type
_entity_poly.pdbx_seq_one_letter_code
_entity_poly.pdbx_strand_id
1 'polypeptide(L)'
;MNLFISKAGRVERKKSIEMLRQLSWLSRLEEKEFKVVAKRFRIKTFSQGAILLKEQEPDNGLFMIVKGEVKIEIRDILMGTAGTGSVLGEMAFLTGHPRTATVVAESSVQVLWIKRAALRSIMRRSPQLENGLWEFASMRFAMNLLGKKEPYSLWEQNRFIQWLSAGEVKLPNENGWMDLGGKVGVLVIGTAAQHDGSTVVKAPCTLTGTDYIFSKEARVFLRDP
;
A
#
# COMPACT_ATOMS: atom_id res chain seq x y z
N MET A 1 -25.88 -17.69 17.62
CA MET A 1 -26.37 -17.98 16.26
C MET A 1 -25.19 -18.45 15.42
N ASN A 2 -25.01 -19.76 15.26
CA ASN A 2 -23.87 -20.33 14.52
C ASN A 2 -24.18 -20.29 13.01
N LEU A 3 -23.45 -19.47 12.27
CA LEU A 3 -23.54 -19.41 10.81
C LEU A 3 -22.90 -20.69 10.23
N PHE A 4 -23.71 -21.64 9.75
CA PHE A 4 -23.22 -22.81 9.03
C PHE A 4 -22.65 -22.38 7.67
N ILE A 5 -21.32 -22.34 7.56
CA ILE A 5 -20.65 -22.14 6.27
C ILE A 5 -20.69 -23.45 5.48
N SER A 6 -21.29 -23.42 4.28
CA SER A 6 -21.39 -24.57 3.36
C SER A 6 -20.01 -25.11 2.95
N LYS A 7 -19.94 -26.37 2.50
CA LYS A 7 -18.68 -26.98 2.02
C LYS A 7 -18.02 -26.12 0.93
N ALA A 8 -18.80 -25.60 -0.01
CA ALA A 8 -18.34 -24.67 -1.04
C ALA A 8 -17.79 -23.36 -0.45
N GLY A 9 -18.52 -22.73 0.49
CA GLY A 9 -18.06 -21.51 1.16
C GLY A 9 -16.78 -21.71 2.00
N ARG A 10 -16.57 -22.90 2.57
CA ARG A 10 -15.32 -23.24 3.26
C ARG A 10 -14.13 -23.34 2.29
N VAL A 11 -14.35 -23.93 1.10
CA VAL A 11 -13.32 -24.04 0.05
C VAL A 11 -12.97 -22.66 -0.50
N GLU A 12 -13.97 -21.83 -0.81
CA GLU A 12 -13.76 -20.46 -1.29
C GLU A 12 -13.01 -19.62 -0.26
N ARG A 13 -13.40 -19.68 1.01
CA ARG A 13 -12.68 -18.99 2.10
C ARG A 13 -11.23 -19.45 2.19
N LYS A 14 -10.95 -20.75 2.07
CA LYS A 14 -9.58 -21.28 2.10
C LYS A 14 -8.77 -20.71 0.93
N LYS A 15 -9.33 -20.70 -0.29
CA LYS A 15 -8.68 -20.12 -1.47
C LYS A 15 -8.39 -18.63 -1.29
N SER A 16 -9.36 -17.84 -0.81
CA SER A 16 -9.15 -16.41 -0.55
C SER A 16 -8.03 -16.19 0.47
N ILE A 17 -8.01 -16.95 1.58
CA ILE A 17 -6.95 -16.83 2.59
C ILE A 17 -5.58 -17.19 2.02
N GLU A 18 -5.49 -18.19 1.14
CA GLU A 18 -4.20 -18.55 0.53
C GLU A 18 -3.63 -17.42 -0.33
N MET A 19 -4.49 -16.57 -0.90
CA MET A 19 -4.04 -15.38 -1.63
C MET A 19 -3.27 -14.40 -0.74
N LEU A 20 -3.48 -14.39 0.59
CA LEU A 20 -2.66 -13.58 1.50
C LEU A 20 -1.17 -13.93 1.41
N ARG A 21 -0.81 -15.17 1.01
CA ARG A 21 0.60 -15.54 0.79
C ARG A 21 1.22 -14.89 -0.44
N GLN A 22 0.41 -14.37 -1.36
CA GLN A 22 0.91 -13.63 -2.52
C GLN A 22 1.39 -12.23 -2.12
N LEU A 23 0.99 -11.74 -0.95
CA LEU A 23 1.48 -10.47 -0.42
C LEU A 23 2.89 -10.67 0.13
N SER A 24 3.87 -9.96 -0.45
CA SER A 24 5.30 -10.06 -0.10
C SER A 24 5.58 -9.86 1.39
N TRP A 25 4.77 -9.03 2.07
CA TRP A 25 4.90 -8.75 3.49
C TRP A 25 4.31 -9.85 4.39
N LEU A 26 3.44 -10.73 3.86
CA LEU A 26 2.90 -11.89 4.59
C LEU A 26 3.56 -13.21 4.19
N SER A 27 4.16 -13.29 2.99
CA SER A 27 4.76 -14.51 2.47
C SER A 27 5.99 -14.97 3.26
N ARG A 28 6.69 -14.04 3.92
CA ARG A 28 7.88 -14.29 4.74
C ARG A 28 7.55 -14.80 6.15
N LEU A 29 6.28 -14.85 6.54
CA LEU A 29 5.87 -15.34 7.86
C LEU A 29 5.96 -16.88 7.92
N GLU A 30 6.43 -17.40 9.04
CA GLU A 30 6.36 -18.83 9.32
C GLU A 30 4.91 -19.32 9.32
N GLU A 31 4.70 -20.60 8.99
CA GLU A 31 3.37 -21.21 8.87
C GLU A 31 2.47 -20.96 10.09
N LYS A 32 3.04 -21.05 11.30
CA LYS A 32 2.30 -20.84 12.55
C LYS A 32 1.87 -19.39 12.70
N GLU A 33 2.76 -18.44 12.41
CA GLU A 33 2.47 -17.01 12.48
C GLU A 33 1.49 -16.58 11.40
N PHE A 34 1.69 -17.01 10.16
CA PHE A 34 0.77 -16.77 9.04
C PHE A 34 -0.66 -17.21 9.40
N LYS A 35 -0.84 -18.41 9.96
CA LYS A 35 -2.16 -18.89 10.40
C LYS A 35 -2.80 -17.99 11.46
N VAL A 36 -2.01 -17.44 12.39
CA VAL A 36 -2.50 -16.51 13.41
C VAL A 36 -2.96 -15.20 12.77
N VAL A 37 -2.18 -14.65 11.85
CA VAL A 37 -2.50 -13.41 11.12
C VAL A 37 -3.72 -13.61 10.20
N ALA A 38 -3.72 -14.66 9.38
CA ALA A 38 -4.80 -15.00 8.45
C ALA A 38 -6.16 -15.18 9.15
N LYS A 39 -6.18 -15.69 10.38
CA LYS A 39 -7.41 -15.82 11.18
C LYS A 39 -8.04 -14.47 11.57
N ARG A 40 -7.28 -13.37 11.53
CA ARG A 40 -7.80 -12.02 11.81
C ARG A 40 -8.50 -11.38 10.62
N PHE A 41 -8.26 -11.88 9.41
CA PHE A 41 -8.96 -11.41 8.22
C PHE A 41 -10.39 -11.94 8.16
N ARG A 42 -11.30 -11.08 7.71
CA ARG A 42 -12.71 -11.38 7.48
C ARG A 42 -13.04 -11.13 6.02
N ILE A 43 -13.86 -11.98 5.44
CA ILE A 43 -14.39 -11.75 4.10
C ILE A 43 -15.47 -10.67 4.19
N LYS A 44 -15.41 -9.69 3.29
CA LYS A 44 -16.50 -8.75 3.03
C LYS A 44 -16.82 -8.77 1.53
N THR A 45 -18.09 -8.56 1.21
CA THR A 45 -18.56 -8.46 -0.16
C THR A 45 -19.27 -7.13 -0.33
N PHE A 46 -19.01 -6.48 -1.47
CA PHE A 46 -19.54 -5.18 -1.85
C PHE A 46 -20.18 -5.31 -3.23
N SER A 47 -21.41 -4.82 -3.36
CA SER A 47 -22.08 -4.72 -4.66
C SER A 47 -21.42 -3.64 -5.52
N GLN A 48 -21.62 -3.71 -6.83
CA GLN A 48 -21.23 -2.63 -7.74
C GLN A 48 -21.82 -1.29 -7.26
N GLY A 49 -21.03 -0.22 -7.36
CA GLY A 49 -21.36 1.12 -6.87
C GLY A 49 -21.15 1.33 -5.36
N ALA A 50 -20.89 0.28 -4.58
CA ALA A 50 -20.66 0.44 -3.15
C ALA A 50 -19.30 1.10 -2.87
N ILE A 51 -19.27 1.99 -1.87
CA ILE A 51 -18.04 2.63 -1.39
C ILE A 51 -17.37 1.69 -0.37
N LEU A 52 -16.14 1.27 -0.67
CA LEU A 52 -15.33 0.44 0.23
C LEU A 52 -14.59 1.30 1.25
N LEU A 53 -14.02 2.41 0.76
CA LEU A 53 -13.27 3.40 1.52
C LEU A 53 -13.73 4.78 1.03
N LYS A 54 -13.90 5.74 1.94
CA LYS A 54 -14.26 7.11 1.57
C LYS A 54 -13.15 8.06 1.98
N GLU A 55 -12.80 9.00 1.12
CA GLU A 55 -11.81 10.04 1.41
C GLU A 55 -12.16 10.78 2.72
N GLN A 56 -11.13 11.17 3.46
CA GLN A 56 -11.20 11.88 4.75
C GLN A 56 -11.84 11.09 5.90
N GLU A 57 -12.31 9.85 5.68
CA GLU A 57 -12.76 9.01 6.78
C GLU A 57 -11.59 8.44 7.59
N PRO A 58 -11.81 8.14 8.88
CA PRO A 58 -10.80 7.46 9.70
C PRO A 58 -10.42 6.07 9.16
N ASP A 59 -9.16 5.67 9.35
CA ASP A 59 -8.71 4.32 9.04
C ASP A 59 -9.41 3.27 9.92
N ASN A 60 -10.12 2.34 9.29
CA ASN A 60 -10.76 1.21 9.95
C ASN A 60 -10.07 -0.14 9.65
N GLY A 61 -8.96 -0.13 8.91
CA GLY A 61 -8.18 -1.32 8.57
C GLY A 61 -7.75 -1.41 7.11
N LEU A 62 -7.19 -2.57 6.75
CA LEU A 62 -6.72 -2.89 5.41
C LEU A 62 -7.65 -3.85 4.70
N PHE A 63 -7.71 -3.70 3.37
CA PHE A 63 -8.50 -4.55 2.49
C PHE A 63 -7.59 -5.14 1.41
N MET A 64 -7.72 -6.43 1.12
CA MET A 64 -7.12 -7.07 -0.04
C MET A 64 -8.24 -7.56 -0.96
N ILE A 65 -8.24 -7.14 -2.22
CA ILE A 65 -9.21 -7.59 -3.21
C ILE A 65 -8.89 -9.04 -3.58
N VAL A 66 -9.87 -9.94 -3.38
CA VAL A 66 -9.75 -11.35 -3.79
C VAL A 66 -10.61 -11.67 -5.02
N LYS A 67 -11.55 -10.79 -5.36
CA LYS A 67 -12.36 -10.85 -6.58
C LYS A 67 -12.94 -9.47 -6.91
N GLY A 68 -13.05 -9.16 -8.19
CA GLY A 68 -13.66 -7.93 -8.69
C GLY A 68 -12.66 -6.80 -8.92
N GLU A 69 -13.20 -5.64 -9.22
CA GLU A 69 -12.48 -4.42 -9.58
C GLU A 69 -13.12 -3.19 -8.90
N VAL A 70 -12.28 -2.24 -8.54
CA VAL A 70 -12.66 -0.94 -7.96
C VAL A 70 -12.04 0.20 -8.76
N LYS A 71 -12.67 1.36 -8.75
CA LYS A 71 -12.05 2.64 -9.11
C LYS A 71 -11.60 3.39 -7.87
N ILE A 72 -10.56 4.20 -8.03
CA ILE A 72 -9.97 5.03 -6.97
C ILE A 72 -10.09 6.49 -7.40
N GLU A 73 -10.70 7.31 -6.56
CA GLU A 73 -10.98 8.73 -6.82
C GLU A 73 -10.41 9.62 -5.71
N ILE A 74 -9.85 10.77 -6.08
CA ILE A 74 -9.41 11.80 -5.14
C ILE A 74 -10.12 13.09 -5.52
N ARG A 75 -10.88 13.69 -4.59
CA ARG A 75 -11.73 14.86 -4.88
C ARG A 75 -12.60 14.64 -6.13
N ASP A 76 -13.22 13.46 -6.20
CA ASP A 76 -14.07 13.00 -7.31
C ASP A 76 -13.38 12.89 -8.69
N ILE A 77 -12.06 12.97 -8.74
CA ILE A 77 -11.26 12.76 -9.96
C ILE A 77 -10.74 11.32 -9.99
N LEU A 78 -11.01 10.61 -11.09
CA LEU A 78 -10.52 9.23 -11.30
C LEU A 78 -9.00 9.19 -11.37
N MET A 79 -8.38 8.46 -10.43
CA MET A 79 -6.94 8.27 -10.37
C MET A 79 -6.47 7.00 -11.09
N GLY A 80 -7.33 5.97 -11.12
CA GLY A 80 -7.11 4.66 -11.74
C GLY A 80 -8.04 3.58 -11.19
N THR A 81 -7.82 2.33 -11.59
CA THR A 81 -8.55 1.16 -11.09
C THR A 81 -7.62 0.16 -10.40
N ALA A 82 -8.20 -0.72 -9.58
CA ALA A 82 -7.48 -1.80 -8.90
C ALA A 82 -8.32 -3.08 -8.87
N GLY A 83 -7.69 -4.21 -9.17
CA GLY A 83 -8.33 -5.51 -9.18
C GLY A 83 -7.78 -6.49 -8.15
N THR A 84 -8.15 -7.75 -8.32
CA THR A 84 -7.67 -8.91 -7.56
C THR A 84 -6.16 -8.85 -7.26
N GLY A 85 -5.80 -9.11 -6.00
CA GLY A 85 -4.42 -9.03 -5.49
C GLY A 85 -4.03 -7.66 -4.94
N SER A 86 -4.77 -6.60 -5.28
CA SER A 86 -4.49 -5.26 -4.76
C SER A 86 -4.84 -5.13 -3.28
N VAL A 87 -4.01 -4.40 -2.55
CA VAL A 87 -4.28 -3.94 -1.18
C VAL A 87 -4.75 -2.50 -1.25
N LEU A 88 -5.71 -2.15 -0.40
CA LEU A 88 -6.30 -0.83 -0.27
C LEU A 88 -6.25 -0.37 1.18
N GLY A 89 -6.02 0.93 1.38
CA GLY A 89 -6.05 1.57 2.68
C GLY A 89 -4.73 1.53 3.45
N GLU A 90 -3.65 1.03 2.83
CA GLU A 90 -2.31 0.89 3.39
C GLU A 90 -1.72 2.21 3.85
N MET A 91 -2.03 3.31 3.17
CA MET A 91 -1.57 4.64 3.58
C MET A 91 -2.17 5.06 4.90
N ALA A 92 -3.49 5.17 4.97
CA ALA A 92 -4.16 5.57 6.20
C ALA A 92 -3.77 4.62 7.37
N PHE A 93 -3.53 3.34 7.05
CA PHE A 93 -3.00 2.41 8.02
C PHE A 93 -1.59 2.79 8.53
N LEU A 94 -0.62 2.90 7.64
CA LEU A 94 0.79 3.13 7.95
C LEU A 94 1.04 4.52 8.54
N THR A 95 0.44 5.55 7.95
CA THR A 95 0.70 6.96 8.28
C THR A 95 -0.16 7.47 9.43
N GLY A 96 -1.27 6.79 9.74
CA GLY A 96 -2.26 7.27 10.70
C GLY A 96 -3.08 8.47 10.23
N HIS A 97 -2.91 8.93 9.00
CA HIS A 97 -3.74 9.97 8.40
C HIS A 97 -5.12 9.38 7.99
N PRO A 98 -6.14 10.23 7.77
CA PRO A 98 -7.40 9.79 7.16
C PRO A 98 -7.20 9.13 5.78
N ARG A 99 -8.25 8.47 5.28
CA ARG A 99 -8.25 7.94 3.90
C ARG A 99 -7.94 9.05 2.90
N THR A 100 -6.98 8.79 2.02
CA THR A 100 -6.50 9.75 1.02
C THR A 100 -7.30 9.74 -0.28
N ALA A 101 -8.16 8.73 -0.47
CA ALA A 101 -8.96 8.53 -1.67
C ALA A 101 -10.25 7.79 -1.34
N THR A 102 -11.27 8.01 -2.16
CA THR A 102 -12.49 7.22 -2.20
C THR A 102 -12.26 6.01 -3.10
N VAL A 103 -12.76 4.84 -2.70
CA VAL A 103 -12.67 3.59 -3.46
C VAL A 103 -14.06 3.02 -3.66
N VAL A 104 -14.47 2.89 -4.92
CA VAL A 104 -15.82 2.49 -5.32
C VAL A 104 -15.75 1.18 -6.11
N ALA A 105 -16.64 0.25 -5.81
CA ALA A 105 -16.76 -1.00 -6.53
C ALA A 105 -17.26 -0.80 -7.97
N GLU A 106 -16.49 -1.22 -8.97
CA GLU A 106 -16.89 -1.22 -10.39
C GLU A 106 -17.62 -2.52 -10.78
N SER A 107 -17.52 -3.54 -9.93
CA SER A 107 -18.19 -4.83 -10.07
C SER A 107 -18.60 -5.38 -8.70
N SER A 108 -19.11 -6.62 -8.62
CA SER A 108 -19.21 -7.31 -7.32
C SER A 108 -17.80 -7.59 -6.78
N VAL A 109 -17.43 -6.91 -5.70
CA VAL A 109 -16.09 -6.99 -5.11
C VAL A 109 -16.11 -7.82 -3.84
N GLN A 110 -15.19 -8.78 -3.74
CA GLN A 110 -14.94 -9.52 -2.52
C GLN A 110 -13.53 -9.20 -2.02
N VAL A 111 -13.43 -8.96 -0.72
CA VAL A 111 -12.17 -8.59 -0.08
C VAL A 111 -11.91 -9.40 1.17
N LEU A 112 -10.63 -9.57 1.49
CA LEU A 112 -10.18 -9.89 2.84
C LEU A 112 -9.88 -8.59 3.58
N TRP A 113 -10.57 -8.37 4.69
CA TRP A 113 -10.43 -7.18 5.53
C TRP A 113 -9.86 -7.53 6.90
N ILE A 114 -8.87 -6.76 7.35
CA ILE A 114 -8.33 -6.83 8.71
C ILE A 114 -8.47 -5.48 9.40
N LYS A 115 -9.02 -5.48 10.62
CA LYS A 115 -9.20 -4.26 11.42
C LYS A 115 -7.86 -3.65 11.84
N ARG A 116 -7.73 -2.32 11.81
CA ARG A 116 -6.52 -1.57 12.20
C ARG A 116 -5.89 -2.08 13.50
N ALA A 117 -6.69 -2.15 14.57
CA ALA A 117 -6.21 -2.59 15.89
C ALA A 117 -5.65 -4.03 15.89
N ALA A 118 -6.24 -4.93 15.12
CA ALA A 118 -5.78 -6.31 15.02
C ALA A 118 -4.41 -6.36 14.32
N LEU A 119 -4.26 -5.64 13.20
CA LEU A 119 -3.00 -5.61 12.47
C LEU A 119 -1.89 -4.88 13.23
N ARG A 120 -2.19 -3.73 13.86
CA ARG A 120 -1.23 -3.03 14.73
C ARG A 120 -0.74 -3.90 15.89
N SER A 121 -1.64 -4.69 16.50
CA SER A 121 -1.24 -5.63 17.55
C SER A 121 -0.28 -6.72 17.06
N ILE A 122 -0.39 -7.13 15.78
CA ILE A 122 0.51 -8.11 15.19
C ILE A 122 1.85 -7.45 14.89
N MET A 123 1.85 -6.29 14.22
CA MET A 123 3.07 -5.56 13.85
C MET A 123 3.93 -5.16 15.04
N ARG A 124 3.31 -4.80 16.18
CA ARG A 124 4.06 -4.51 17.42
C ARG A 124 4.92 -5.69 17.90
N ARG A 125 4.57 -6.92 17.50
CA ARG A 125 5.31 -8.15 17.85
C ARG A 125 6.22 -8.63 16.73
N SER A 126 6.15 -8.01 15.55
CA SER A 126 6.87 -8.41 14.34
C SER A 126 7.22 -7.16 13.52
N PRO A 127 8.32 -6.45 13.85
CA PRO A 127 8.79 -5.29 13.08
C PRO A 127 9.02 -5.59 11.60
N GLN A 128 9.40 -6.83 11.29
CA GLN A 128 9.58 -7.33 9.93
C GLN A 128 8.28 -7.22 9.11
N LEU A 129 7.12 -7.44 9.74
CA LEU A 129 5.82 -7.31 9.09
C LEU A 129 5.49 -5.85 8.73
N GLU A 130 5.82 -4.91 9.63
CA GLU A 130 5.64 -3.49 9.37
C GLU A 130 6.57 -2.99 8.27
N ASN A 131 7.84 -3.39 8.29
CA ASN A 131 8.80 -3.08 7.25
C ASN A 131 8.37 -3.64 5.89
N GLY A 132 7.94 -4.89 5.83
CA GLY A 132 7.41 -5.49 4.60
C GLY A 132 6.19 -4.73 4.07
N LEU A 133 5.29 -4.26 4.94
CA LEU A 133 4.15 -3.46 4.50
C LEU A 133 4.60 -2.09 3.96
N TRP A 134 5.61 -1.47 4.55
CA TRP A 134 6.23 -0.25 4.01
C TRP A 134 6.86 -0.48 2.64
N GLU A 135 7.62 -1.56 2.44
CA GLU A 135 8.20 -1.95 1.15
C GLU A 135 7.11 -2.09 0.08
N PHE A 136 6.08 -2.89 0.39
CA PHE A 136 4.94 -3.12 -0.50
C PHE A 136 4.23 -1.81 -0.87
N ALA A 137 3.92 -0.98 0.13
CA ALA A 137 3.18 0.24 -0.08
C ALA A 137 4.00 1.26 -0.89
N SER A 138 5.28 1.42 -0.55
CA SER A 138 6.17 2.36 -1.24
C SER A 138 6.36 2.02 -2.72
N MET A 139 6.48 0.72 -3.05
CA MET A 139 6.53 0.27 -4.44
C MET A 139 5.26 0.63 -5.22
N ARG A 140 4.08 0.50 -4.60
CA ARG A 140 2.80 0.91 -5.24
C ARG A 140 2.74 2.42 -5.49
N PHE A 141 3.25 3.23 -4.57
CA PHE A 141 3.34 4.67 -4.76
C PHE A 141 4.28 5.03 -5.91
N ALA A 142 5.46 4.42 -5.94
CA ALA A 142 6.39 4.59 -7.04
C ALA A 142 5.76 4.19 -8.37
N MET A 143 5.06 3.05 -8.43
CA MET A 143 4.33 2.62 -9.63
C MET A 143 3.33 3.67 -10.11
N ASN A 144 2.49 4.20 -9.20
CA ASN A 144 1.44 5.15 -9.55
C ASN A 144 1.98 6.52 -9.99
N LEU A 145 3.04 7.00 -9.33
CA LEU A 145 3.61 8.33 -9.59
C LEU A 145 4.57 8.34 -10.78
N LEU A 146 5.37 7.29 -10.95
CA LEU A 146 6.35 7.19 -12.03
C LEU A 146 5.73 6.64 -13.30
N GLY A 147 4.76 5.71 -13.23
CA GLY A 147 4.17 5.06 -14.40
C GLY A 147 3.45 6.00 -15.38
N LYS A 148 3.13 7.23 -14.94
CA LYS A 148 2.54 8.30 -15.78
C LYS A 148 3.59 9.27 -16.35
N LYS A 149 4.88 9.03 -16.10
CA LYS A 149 5.98 9.93 -16.48
C LYS A 149 6.94 9.21 -17.42
N GLU A 150 7.50 9.95 -18.36
CA GLU A 150 8.63 9.45 -19.15
C GLU A 150 9.88 9.26 -18.26
N PRO A 151 10.71 8.23 -18.52
CA PRO A 151 10.55 7.27 -19.61
C PRO A 151 9.61 6.09 -19.28
N TYR A 152 9.13 5.97 -18.03
CA TYR A 152 8.42 4.78 -17.53
C TYR A 152 7.06 4.55 -18.18
N SER A 153 6.35 5.61 -18.59
CA SER A 153 5.09 5.51 -19.32
C SER A 153 5.24 4.80 -20.68
N LEU A 154 6.46 4.73 -21.21
CA LEU A 154 6.80 4.06 -22.47
C LEU A 154 7.30 2.62 -22.26
N TRP A 155 7.51 2.20 -21.01
CA TRP A 155 8.01 0.86 -20.72
C TRP A 155 6.89 -0.17 -20.77
N GLU A 156 7.24 -1.40 -21.16
CA GLU A 156 6.35 -2.53 -20.94
C GLU A 156 6.06 -2.71 -19.44
N GLN A 157 4.80 -3.01 -19.10
CA GLN A 157 4.34 -3.08 -17.72
C GLN A 157 5.15 -4.06 -16.87
N ASN A 158 5.49 -5.23 -17.42
CA ASN A 158 6.29 -6.23 -16.69
C ASN A 158 7.71 -5.75 -16.43
N ARG A 159 8.35 -5.08 -17.39
CA ARG A 159 9.68 -4.47 -17.21
C ARG A 159 9.64 -3.42 -16.10
N PHE A 160 8.64 -2.55 -16.11
CA PHE A 160 8.50 -1.50 -15.10
C PHE A 160 8.28 -2.08 -13.70
N ILE A 161 7.41 -3.10 -13.58
CA ILE A 161 7.19 -3.81 -12.30
C ILE A 161 8.48 -4.48 -11.81
N GLN A 162 9.22 -5.17 -12.70
CA GLN A 162 10.49 -5.79 -12.34
C GLN A 162 11.51 -4.76 -11.86
N TRP A 163 11.64 -3.63 -12.55
CA TRP A 163 12.53 -2.55 -12.14
C TRP A 163 12.14 -1.97 -10.77
N LEU A 164 10.85 -1.72 -10.53
CA LEU A 164 10.35 -1.24 -9.24
C LEU A 164 10.60 -2.23 -8.09
N SER A 165 10.54 -3.53 -8.37
CA SER A 165 10.71 -4.59 -7.36
C SER A 165 12.11 -4.61 -6.73
N ALA A 166 13.11 -4.02 -7.40
CA ALA A 166 14.48 -3.87 -6.90
C ALA A 166 14.69 -2.52 -6.15
N GLY A 167 13.62 -1.78 -5.87
CA GLY A 167 13.70 -0.54 -5.10
C GLY A 167 13.77 -0.80 -3.59
N GLU A 168 14.28 0.19 -2.87
CA GLU A 168 14.45 0.16 -1.42
C GLU A 168 13.70 1.32 -0.75
N VAL A 169 13.26 1.11 0.49
CA VAL A 169 12.66 2.17 1.29
C VAL A 169 13.68 2.64 2.33
N LYS A 170 14.07 3.91 2.23
CA LYS A 170 14.98 4.55 3.19
C LYS A 170 14.28 5.54 4.09
N LEU A 171 14.89 5.70 5.25
CA LEU A 171 14.57 6.71 6.24
C LEU A 171 15.71 7.71 6.28
N PRO A 172 15.43 8.99 6.59
CA PRO A 172 16.49 9.93 6.88
C PRO A 172 17.23 9.58 8.17
N ASN A 173 18.45 10.10 8.30
CA ASN A 173 19.21 10.05 9.54
C ASN A 173 18.58 10.96 10.62
N GLU A 174 19.19 11.02 11.81
CA GLU A 174 18.67 11.79 12.95
C GLU A 174 18.46 13.29 12.66
N ASN A 175 19.26 13.85 11.74
CA ASN A 175 19.21 15.24 11.31
C ASN A 175 18.25 15.48 10.14
N GLY A 176 17.51 14.46 9.70
CA GLY A 176 16.61 14.55 8.54
C GLY A 176 17.32 14.39 7.19
N TRP A 177 18.64 14.26 7.16
CA TRP A 177 19.39 14.16 5.90
C TRP A 177 19.40 12.74 5.34
N MET A 178 19.35 12.63 4.02
CA MET A 178 19.52 11.39 3.28
C MET A 178 20.08 11.70 1.89
N ASP A 179 21.17 11.02 1.52
CA ASP A 179 21.71 11.07 0.16
C ASP A 179 20.82 10.27 -0.80
N LEU A 180 20.34 10.93 -1.85
CA LEU A 180 19.61 10.28 -2.93
C LEU A 180 20.56 9.63 -3.95
N GLY A 181 21.83 10.05 -4.04
CA GLY A 181 22.86 9.40 -4.84
C GLY A 181 22.51 9.30 -6.34
N GLY A 182 21.80 10.30 -6.88
CA GLY A 182 21.30 10.30 -8.26
C GLY A 182 20.20 9.27 -8.55
N LYS A 183 19.66 8.61 -7.51
CA LYS A 183 18.55 7.65 -7.65
C LYS A 183 17.24 8.35 -7.92
N VAL A 184 16.33 7.61 -8.53
CA VAL A 184 14.93 7.98 -8.68
C VAL A 184 14.28 7.90 -7.30
N GLY A 185 13.86 9.05 -6.77
CA GLY A 185 13.26 9.17 -5.46
C GLY A 185 11.75 9.40 -5.50
N VAL A 186 11.01 8.68 -4.66
CA VAL A 186 9.59 8.95 -4.39
C VAL A 186 9.40 9.12 -2.90
N LEU A 187 9.05 10.33 -2.49
CA LEU A 187 8.66 10.64 -1.11
C LEU A 187 7.26 10.05 -0.89
N VAL A 188 7.17 9.01 -0.08
CA VAL A 188 5.91 8.28 0.18
C VAL A 188 5.14 8.94 1.31
N ILE A 189 5.83 9.36 2.36
CA ILE A 189 5.27 10.11 3.50
C ILE A 189 6.25 11.17 4.01
N GLY A 190 5.72 12.15 4.75
CA GLY A 190 6.50 13.24 5.33
C GLY A 190 6.66 14.43 4.39
N THR A 191 7.66 15.26 4.68
CA THR A 191 8.03 16.43 3.88
C THR A 191 9.50 16.40 3.54
N ALA A 192 9.88 17.03 2.44
CA ALA A 192 11.28 17.22 2.05
C ALA A 192 11.49 18.68 1.65
N ALA A 193 12.57 19.28 2.15
CA ALA A 193 12.98 20.63 1.82
C ALA A 193 14.36 20.60 1.17
N GLN A 194 14.57 21.38 0.11
CA GLN A 194 15.93 21.61 -0.39
C GLN A 194 16.79 22.32 0.68
N HIS A 195 18.10 22.13 0.61
CA HIS A 195 19.04 22.63 1.63
C HIS A 195 19.04 24.17 1.76
N ASP A 196 18.67 24.86 0.69
CA ASP A 196 18.52 26.32 0.62
C ASP A 196 17.13 26.82 1.10
N GLY A 197 16.23 25.90 1.46
CA GLY A 197 14.86 26.19 1.89
C GLY A 197 13.92 26.66 0.77
N SER A 198 14.37 26.70 -0.47
CA SER A 198 13.62 27.29 -1.60
C SER A 198 12.37 26.49 -1.97
N THR A 199 12.42 25.16 -1.79
CA THR A 199 11.34 24.25 -2.18
C THR A 199 11.02 23.28 -1.04
N VAL A 200 9.77 23.30 -0.56
CA VAL A 200 9.23 22.28 0.36
C VAL A 200 8.18 21.47 -0.38
N VAL A 201 8.46 20.18 -0.55
CA VAL A 201 7.53 19.21 -1.12
C VAL A 201 6.88 18.36 -0.03
N LYS A 202 5.63 17.98 -0.27
CA LYS A 202 4.86 17.09 0.61
C LYS A 202 4.56 15.79 -0.10
N ALA A 203 4.63 14.69 0.63
CA ALA A 203 4.27 13.40 0.11
C ALA A 203 2.77 13.30 -0.25
N PRO A 204 2.38 12.40 -1.18
CA PRO A 204 3.26 11.58 -2.00
C PRO A 204 3.73 12.34 -3.26
N CYS A 205 5.03 12.33 -3.56
CA CYS A 205 5.57 13.00 -4.75
C CYS A 205 6.87 12.37 -5.27
N THR A 206 7.18 12.61 -6.53
CA THR A 206 8.51 12.31 -7.08
C THR A 206 9.51 13.39 -6.66
N LEU A 207 10.75 13.01 -6.38
CA LEU A 207 11.85 13.91 -6.07
C LEU A 207 12.72 14.10 -7.32
N THR A 208 13.08 15.34 -7.64
CA THR A 208 13.80 15.70 -8.88
C THR A 208 15.15 16.38 -8.61
N GLY A 209 15.65 16.33 -7.37
CA GLY A 209 16.89 16.97 -6.93
C GLY A 209 17.83 15.96 -6.27
N THR A 210 19.04 16.39 -5.94
CA THR A 210 20.07 15.53 -5.33
C THR A 210 19.99 15.51 -3.81
N ASP A 211 19.67 16.64 -3.19
CA ASP A 211 19.78 16.83 -1.74
C ASP A 211 18.50 17.42 -1.14
N TYR A 212 17.98 16.74 -0.12
CA TYR A 212 16.84 17.19 0.66
C TYR A 212 17.09 16.95 2.14
N ILE A 213 16.49 17.82 2.97
CA ILE A 213 16.28 17.61 4.39
C ILE A 213 14.84 17.14 4.56
N PHE A 214 14.68 15.92 5.05
CA PHE A 214 13.41 15.25 5.26
C PHE A 214 12.90 15.41 6.68
N SER A 215 11.59 15.35 6.87
CA SER A 215 11.00 15.16 8.19
C SER A 215 11.34 13.77 8.75
N LYS A 216 11.40 13.63 10.08
CA LYS A 216 11.88 12.40 10.75
C LYS A 216 11.03 11.17 10.41
N GLU A 217 9.74 11.36 10.18
CA GLU A 217 8.81 10.31 9.80
C GLU A 217 8.90 9.93 8.31
N ALA A 218 9.68 10.65 7.50
CA ALA A 218 9.74 10.43 6.07
C ALA A 218 10.10 8.97 5.72
N ARG A 219 9.49 8.52 4.63
CA ARG A 219 9.81 7.26 3.96
C ARG A 219 9.98 7.56 2.49
N VAL A 220 11.14 7.20 1.96
CA VAL A 220 11.49 7.48 0.58
C VAL A 220 11.78 6.17 -0.12
N PHE A 221 11.03 5.91 -1.19
CA PHE A 221 11.37 4.85 -2.13
C PHE A 221 12.50 5.34 -3.02
N LEU A 222 13.56 4.55 -3.14
CA LEU A 222 14.72 4.84 -3.98
C LEU A 222 14.94 3.71 -4.97
N ARG A 223 15.29 4.08 -6.19
CA ARG A 223 15.67 3.11 -7.22
C ARG A 223 16.75 3.69 -8.14
N ASP A 224 17.71 2.86 -8.52
CA ASP A 224 18.70 3.25 -9.53
C ASP A 224 18.00 3.54 -10.87
N PRO A 225 18.44 4.57 -11.63
CA PRO A 225 17.84 4.94 -12.90
C PRO A 225 17.62 3.77 -13.89
#